data_AF-A0A2N3G9I0-F1
#
_entry.id   AF-A0A2N3G9I0-F1
#
_cell.length_a   1.000
_cell.length_b   1.000
_cell.length_c   1.000
_cell.angle_alpha   90.00
_cell.angle_beta   90.00
_cell.angle_gamma   90.00
#
_symmetry.space_group_name_H-M   'P 1'
#
loop_
_entity.id
_entity.type
_entity.pdbx_description
1 polymer ?
#
loop_
_entity_poly.entity_id
_entity_poly.type
_entity_poly.pdbx_seq_one_letter_code
_entity_poly.pdbx_strand_id
1 'polypeptide(L)'
;MAQRVNDLPGQTAVVNAVKAASEVLGNTPEVCRRSYIHPALIDLYLDGRFDEAWNRGAHSEPVREHLGESERIFLGLLRQVRYASSSTTASTKSS
;
A
#
# COMPACT_ATOMS: atom_id res chain seq x y z
N MET A 1 7.71 -27.67 9.14
CA MET A 1 6.31 -27.34 8.78
C MET A 1 6.11 -25.82 8.67
N ALA A 2 6.76 -25.15 7.70
CA ALA A 2 6.78 -23.67 7.67
C ALA A 2 6.77 -23.05 6.26
N GLN A 3 5.94 -23.55 5.33
CA GLN A 3 5.91 -22.99 3.96
C GLN A 3 4.51 -22.76 3.36
N ARG A 4 3.41 -22.91 4.10
CA ARG A 4 2.06 -22.71 3.51
C ARG A 4 1.62 -21.26 3.31
N VAL A 5 2.41 -20.29 3.76
CA VAL A 5 2.05 -18.87 3.57
C VAL A 5 2.35 -18.38 2.16
N ASN A 6 3.41 -18.85 1.48
CA ASN A 6 3.85 -18.25 0.20
C ASN A 6 3.04 -18.62 -1.06
N ASP A 7 2.07 -19.55 -0.98
CA ASP A 7 1.42 -20.13 -2.15
C ASP A 7 0.16 -19.39 -2.63
N LEU A 8 -0.22 -18.27 -1.98
CA LEU A 8 -1.32 -17.45 -2.49
C LEU A 8 -0.82 -16.66 -3.72
N PRO A 9 -1.55 -16.65 -4.86
CA PRO A 9 -1.12 -15.96 -6.08
C PRO A 9 -0.77 -14.48 -5.82
N GLY A 10 -1.46 -13.83 -4.87
CA GLY A 10 -1.15 -12.47 -4.43
C GLY A 10 0.21 -12.32 -3.75
N GLN A 11 0.67 -13.29 -2.95
CA GLN A 11 1.98 -13.20 -2.29
C GLN A 11 3.12 -13.38 -3.27
N THR A 12 2.99 -14.28 -4.24
CA THR A 12 3.98 -14.43 -5.31
C THR A 12 4.06 -13.16 -6.17
N ALA A 13 2.92 -12.53 -6.48
CA ALA A 13 2.88 -11.26 -7.20
C ALA A 13 3.59 -10.14 -6.41
N VAL A 14 3.35 -10.03 -5.11
CA VAL A 14 4.06 -9.07 -4.23
C VAL A 14 5.57 -9.33 -4.23
N VAL A 15 6.01 -10.58 -4.08
CA VAL A 15 7.44 -10.92 -4.10
C VAL A 15 8.09 -10.51 -5.42
N ASN A 16 7.43 -10.77 -6.55
CA ASN A 16 7.94 -10.40 -7.86
C ASN A 16 7.99 -8.87 -8.05
N ALA A 17 6.97 -8.14 -7.61
CA ALA A 17 6.94 -6.68 -7.67
C ALA A 17 8.05 -6.04 -6.82
N VAL A 18 8.27 -6.54 -5.59
CA VAL A 18 9.35 -6.07 -4.72
C VAL A 18 10.72 -6.33 -5.34
N LYS A 19 10.93 -7.51 -5.94
CA LYS A 19 12.19 -7.84 -6.64
C LYS A 19 12.45 -6.87 -7.78
N ALA A 20 11.46 -6.67 -8.66
CA ALA A 20 11.58 -5.74 -9.79
C ALA A 20 11.89 -4.31 -9.32
N ALA A 21 11.21 -3.81 -8.28
CA ALA A 21 11.49 -2.51 -7.71
C ALA A 21 12.90 -2.42 -7.11
N SER A 22 13.36 -3.49 -6.43
CA SER A 22 14.69 -3.54 -5.82
C SER A 22 15.82 -3.51 -6.85
N GLU A 23 15.63 -4.14 -8.02
CA GLU A 23 16.57 -4.13 -9.14
C GLU A 23 16.72 -2.72 -9.71
N VAL A 24 15.61 -2.00 -9.92
CA VAL A 24 15.61 -0.61 -10.41
C VAL A 24 16.29 0.32 -9.40
N LEU A 25 16.03 0.13 -8.11
CA LEU A 25 16.58 0.97 -7.04
C LEU A 25 18.01 0.59 -6.63
N GLY A 26 18.58 -0.49 -7.17
CA GLY A 26 19.92 -0.98 -6.81
C GLY A 26 20.06 -1.44 -5.36
N ASN A 27 18.97 -1.90 -4.74
CA ASN A 27 18.93 -2.33 -3.34
C ASN A 27 18.53 -3.81 -3.22
N THR A 28 18.69 -4.41 -2.04
CA THR A 28 18.16 -5.76 -1.79
C THR A 28 16.62 -5.74 -1.68
N PRO A 29 15.91 -6.84 -2.02
CA PRO A 29 14.46 -6.91 -1.82
C PRO A 29 14.00 -6.60 -0.40
N GLU A 30 14.79 -7.04 0.60
CA GLU A 30 14.58 -6.76 2.03
C GLU A 30 14.58 -5.24 2.31
N VAL A 31 15.62 -4.53 1.83
CA VAL A 31 15.76 -3.08 2.02
C VAL A 31 14.70 -2.32 1.22
N CYS A 32 14.42 -2.74 -0.02
CA CYS A 32 13.37 -2.16 -0.85
C CYS A 32 12.01 -2.20 -0.14
N ARG A 33 11.63 -3.39 0.35
CA ARG A 33 10.35 -3.58 1.06
C ARG A 33 10.26 -2.75 2.33
N ARG A 34 11.34 -2.65 3.11
CA ARG A 34 11.33 -1.95 4.41
C ARG A 34 11.38 -0.43 4.27
N SER A 35 12.10 0.09 3.29
CA SER A 35 12.44 1.52 3.21
C SER A 35 11.74 2.28 2.09
N TYR A 36 11.27 1.60 1.04
CA TYR A 36 10.71 2.25 -0.16
C TYR A 36 9.23 1.94 -0.39
N ILE A 37 8.73 0.83 0.12
CA ILE A 37 7.34 0.40 -0.11
C ILE A 37 6.51 0.69 1.14
N HIS A 38 5.43 1.46 0.98
CA HIS A 38 4.49 1.70 2.06
C HIS A 38 3.70 0.41 2.37
N PRO A 39 3.66 -0.08 3.63
CA PRO A 39 3.10 -1.40 3.96
C PRO A 39 1.63 -1.55 3.56
N ALA A 40 0.83 -0.48 3.73
CA ALA A 40 -0.58 -0.50 3.36
C ALA A 40 -0.85 -0.81 1.89
N LEU A 41 0.10 -0.55 0.98
CA LEU A 41 -0.03 -0.93 -0.42
C LEU A 41 -0.07 -2.46 -0.59
N ILE A 42 0.80 -3.16 0.15
CA ILE A 42 0.88 -4.62 0.15
C ILE A 42 -0.38 -5.20 0.79
N ASP A 43 -0.79 -4.65 1.94
CA ASP A 43 -1.98 -5.13 2.66
C ASP A 43 -3.23 -4.99 1.80
N LEU A 44 -3.45 -3.82 1.18
CA LEU A 44 -4.59 -3.60 0.28
C LEU A 44 -4.60 -4.54 -0.92
N TYR A 45 -3.44 -4.87 -1.48
CA TYR A 45 -3.33 -5.80 -2.60
C TYR A 45 -3.65 -7.23 -2.18
N LEU A 46 -3.08 -7.68 -1.05
CA LEU A 46 -3.34 -9.02 -0.53
C LEU A 46 -4.80 -9.21 -0.05
N ASP A 47 -5.42 -8.13 0.45
CA ASP A 47 -6.82 -8.11 0.86
C ASP A 47 -7.80 -7.98 -0.34
N GLY A 48 -7.30 -7.82 -1.56
CA GLY A 48 -8.12 -7.62 -2.77
C GLY A 48 -8.86 -6.28 -2.81
N ARG A 49 -8.44 -5.30 -2.00
CA ARG A 49 -9.05 -3.96 -1.89
C ARG A 49 -8.27 -2.86 -2.62
N PHE A 50 -7.19 -3.23 -3.30
CA PHE A 50 -6.31 -2.29 -3.98
C PHE A 50 -7.05 -1.46 -5.03
N ASP A 51 -7.80 -2.09 -5.94
CA ASP A 51 -8.49 -1.39 -7.04
C ASP A 51 -9.52 -0.38 -6.51
N GLU A 52 -10.27 -0.78 -5.48
CA GLU A 52 -11.24 0.09 -4.83
C GLU A 52 -10.56 1.30 -4.17
N ALA A 53 -9.45 1.08 -3.45
CA ALA A 53 -8.68 2.14 -2.81
C ALA A 53 -8.00 3.08 -3.82
N TRP A 54 -7.48 2.52 -4.91
CA TRP A 54 -6.90 3.27 -6.02
C TRP A 54 -7.93 4.18 -6.67
N ASN A 55 -9.11 3.64 -7.02
CA ASN A 55 -10.17 4.42 -7.63
C ASN A 55 -10.65 5.57 -6.72
N ARG A 56 -10.84 5.30 -5.42
CA ARG A 56 -11.15 6.37 -4.44
C ARG A 56 -10.05 7.43 -4.39
N GLY A 57 -8.78 7.02 -4.46
CA GLY A 57 -7.63 7.93 -4.51
C GLY A 57 -7.69 8.89 -5.70
N ALA A 58 -8.11 8.39 -6.87
CA ALA A 58 -8.25 9.17 -8.09
C ALA A 58 -9.29 10.29 -8.00
N HIS A 59 -10.34 10.08 -7.21
CA HIS A 59 -11.39 11.07 -6.96
C HIS A 59 -11.09 12.02 -5.79
N SER A 60 -10.09 11.69 -4.96
CA SER A 60 -9.83 12.43 -3.71
C SER A 60 -8.85 13.60 -3.86
N GLU A 61 -7.93 13.53 -4.83
CA GLU A 61 -6.89 14.55 -4.97
C GLU A 61 -7.12 15.42 -6.21
N PRO A 62 -7.19 16.76 -6.06
CA PRO A 62 -7.26 17.66 -7.21
C PRO A 62 -5.97 17.56 -8.04
N VAL A 63 -6.07 17.90 -9.33
CA VAL A 63 -4.90 17.97 -10.21
C VAL A 63 -3.90 18.98 -9.62
N ARG A 64 -2.65 18.54 -9.48
CA ARG A 64 -1.53 19.33 -8.96
C ARG A 64 -0.48 19.39 -10.05
N GLU A 65 0.09 20.58 -10.27
CA GLU A 65 1.06 20.83 -11.35
C GLU A 65 2.31 19.93 -11.28
N HIS A 66 2.71 19.52 -10.08
CA HIS A 66 3.95 18.77 -9.84
C HIS A 66 3.75 17.29 -9.53
N LEU A 67 2.55 16.73 -9.75
CA LEU A 67 2.28 15.31 -9.54
C LEU A 67 1.70 14.69 -10.79
N GLY A 68 2.33 13.60 -11.24
CA GLY A 68 1.75 12.74 -12.26
C GLY A 68 0.44 12.10 -11.77
N GLU A 69 -0.32 11.51 -12.69
CA GLU A 69 -1.60 10.88 -12.37
C GLU A 69 -1.47 9.80 -11.29
N SER A 70 -0.55 8.85 -11.47
CA SER A 70 -0.32 7.77 -10.51
C SER A 70 0.12 8.27 -9.14
N GLU A 71 0.96 9.32 -9.09
CA GLU A 71 1.43 9.91 -7.83
C GLU A 71 0.30 10.59 -7.08
N ARG A 72 -0.56 11.31 -7.80
CA ARG A 72 -1.76 11.95 -7.24
C ARG A 72 -2.73 10.90 -6.69
N ILE A 73 -3.01 9.84 -7.45
CA ILE A 73 -3.89 8.77 -7.00
C ILE A 73 -3.31 8.08 -5.76
N PHE A 74 -2.02 7.74 -5.79
CA PHE A 74 -1.33 7.10 -4.69
C PHE A 74 -1.32 7.97 -3.43
N LEU A 75 -1.12 9.29 -3.57
CA LEU A 75 -1.23 10.24 -2.46
C LEU A 75 -2.63 10.23 -1.83
N GLY A 76 -3.68 10.22 -2.66
CA GLY A 76 -5.07 10.11 -2.21
C GLY A 76 -5.33 8.80 -1.46
N LEU A 77 -4.80 7.69 -1.98
CA LEU A 77 -4.85 6.38 -1.31
C LEU A 77 -4.14 6.43 0.05
N LEU A 78 -2.92 6.95 0.12
CA LEU A 78 -2.16 7.04 1.37
C LEU A 78 -2.87 7.89 2.42
N ARG A 79 -3.53 8.99 2.02
CA ARG A 79 -4.33 9.81 2.93
C ARG A 79 -5.51 9.02 3.50
N GLN A 80 -6.24 8.27 2.69
CA GLN A 80 -7.34 7.42 3.16
C GLN A 80 -6.86 6.40 4.20
N VAL A 81 -5.74 5.73 3.91
CA VAL A 81 -5.12 4.77 4.84
C VAL A 81 -4.78 5.45 6.16
N ARG A 82 -4.20 6.66 6.14
CA ARG A 82 -3.87 7.41 7.36
C ARG A 82 -5.10 7.79 8.19
N TYR A 83 -6.22 8.13 7.54
CA TYR A 83 -7.46 8.45 8.25
C TYR A 83 -8.13 7.21 8.85
N ALA A 84 -8.06 6.05 8.19
CA ALA A 84 -8.61 4.81 8.72
C ALA A 84 -7.94 4.35 10.03
N SER A 85 -6.64 4.65 10.22
CA SER A 85 -5.92 4.33 11.46
C SER A 85 -6.25 5.29 12.63
N SER A 86 -6.93 6.41 12.38
CA SER A 86 -7.26 7.42 13.40
C SER A 86 -8.65 7.28 14.03
N SER A 87 -9.50 6.35 13.57
CA SER A 87 -10.86 6.17 14.09
C SER A 87 -11.00 5.09 15.19
N THR A 88 -9.93 4.39 15.57
CA THR A 88 -10.01 3.25 16.54
C THR A 88 -9.80 3.65 18.01
N THR A 89 -9.51 4.91 18.36
CA THR A 89 -9.28 5.33 19.77
C THR A 89 -10.42 6.13 20.41
N ALA A 90 -11.59 6.27 19.78
CA ALA A 90 -12.72 7.01 20.35
C ALA A 90 -13.90 6.12 20.76
N SER A 91 -13.67 5.17 21.67
CA SER A 91 -14.73 4.56 22.50
C SER A 91 -14.09 3.71 23.62
N THR A 92 -13.81 4.30 24.77
CA THR A 92 -13.83 3.65 26.11
C THR A 92 -13.55 4.66 27.24
N LYS A 93 -14.61 5.31 27.75
CA LYS A 93 -14.82 5.77 29.14
C LYS A 93 -16.21 6.43 29.19
N SER A 94 -17.28 5.78 29.65
CA SER A 94 -17.73 5.60 31.05
C SER A 94 -17.86 6.90 31.84
N SER A 95 -19.10 7.36 32.06
CA SER A 95 -19.79 7.34 33.36
C SER A 95 -21.25 7.80 33.21
#